data_AF-A0A835XLX9-F1
#
_entry.id   AF-A0A835XLX9-F1
#
_cell.length_a   1.000
_cell.length_b   1.000
_cell.length_c   1.000
_cell.angle_alpha   90.00
_cell.angle_beta   90.00
_cell.angle_gamma   90.00
#
_symmetry.space_group_name_H-M   'P 1'
#
loop_
_entity.id
_entity.type
_entity.pdbx_description
1 polymer ?
#
loop_
_entity_poly.entity_id
_entity_poly.type
_entity_poly.pdbx_seq_one_letter_code
_entity_poly.pdbx_strand_id
1 'polypeptide(L)'
;MTQPQIPPAGITGRMDGSARDALTWSGGQRPGTPEDIKKYRQSTVHEPGRIVRHPGLADDPLPDGPFGVKSAASGGQSISEALNNYPNSELARWKIEQAEQNYASSVREPLGRGYVRGHVVPPGLGTERPFGVLYDARGKDLARQAATVIFPTDRPAEEDPQARSLYLRSHADFQPGEQRRRDYNWNSAGIDPAQYRFGLTDPNPQRDGVKKALTPALDPELQPPRVLPKLHEDYKATATDFLGRPRALGTGDRPLGPGHTFGVPSMRKGREPGVGELLTGKYGLAEQGPDADLGKSLREGFRNLPRSGDEQRAFGVPSIRTDVRLPKLRSVANSQNYGNEPDAGAVLRPPLAADLGISDEAFVALRPRGELQKLVAEAGLELGEEEFEGAWQLAAEADGVGAAAAANATGGAGGEPEPRACIDTFFRARHHLLAQTLQIEPPF
;
A
#
# COMPACT_ATOMS: atom_id res chain seq x y z
N MET A 1 70.58 10.06 -126.60
CA MET A 1 69.95 8.74 -126.41
C MET A 1 70.91 7.86 -125.63
N THR A 2 70.55 7.41 -124.43
CA THR A 2 71.34 6.42 -123.67
C THR A 2 71.03 5.02 -124.22
N GLN A 3 72.05 4.20 -124.45
CA GLN A 3 71.95 2.88 -125.09
C GLN A 3 71.72 1.80 -124.00
N PRO A 4 70.53 1.19 -123.88
CA PRO A 4 70.18 0.26 -122.80
C PRO A 4 70.89 -1.10 -122.87
N GLN A 5 71.52 -1.42 -123.99
CA GLN A 5 72.19 -2.70 -124.21
C GLN A 5 73.50 -2.88 -123.43
N ILE A 6 74.04 -1.83 -122.81
CA ILE A 6 75.25 -1.93 -121.97
C ILE A 6 74.87 -1.73 -120.50
N PRO A 7 74.76 -2.80 -119.70
CA PRO A 7 74.52 -2.67 -118.27
C PRO A 7 75.75 -2.08 -117.55
N PRO A 8 75.55 -1.21 -116.54
CA PRO A 8 76.65 -0.57 -115.84
C PRO A 8 77.41 -1.56 -114.95
N ALA A 9 78.75 -1.53 -115.01
CA ALA A 9 79.61 -2.31 -114.14
C ALA A 9 79.86 -1.58 -112.81
N GLY A 10 79.23 -2.04 -111.74
CA GLY A 10 79.38 -1.52 -110.37
C GLY A 10 78.72 -2.46 -109.35
N ILE A 11 79.15 -2.38 -108.08
CA ILE A 11 78.58 -3.22 -107.03
C ILE A 11 77.18 -2.74 -106.69
N THR A 12 76.17 -3.60 -106.86
CA THR A 12 74.81 -3.32 -106.39
C THR A 12 74.68 -3.76 -104.93
N GLY A 13 74.17 -2.87 -104.08
CA GLY A 13 74.01 -3.11 -102.63
C GLY A 13 72.92 -4.14 -102.30
N ARG A 14 72.80 -4.49 -101.01
CA ARG A 14 71.70 -5.34 -100.52
C ARG A 14 70.37 -4.59 -100.66
N MET A 15 69.33 -5.27 -101.15
CA MET A 15 67.98 -4.73 -101.41
C MET A 15 67.52 -3.73 -100.34
N ASP A 16 67.13 -2.55 -100.79
CA ASP A 16 66.76 -1.41 -99.95
C ASP A 16 65.44 -1.69 -99.21
N GLY A 17 65.50 -1.89 -97.89
CA GLY A 17 64.31 -1.84 -97.06
C GLY A 17 63.90 -0.38 -96.87
N SER A 18 62.73 0.03 -97.37
CA SER A 18 62.35 1.44 -97.29
C SER A 18 62.00 1.83 -95.86
N ALA A 19 62.33 3.06 -95.44
CA ALA A 19 61.91 3.59 -94.14
C ALA A 19 60.38 3.58 -93.97
N ARG A 20 59.65 3.66 -95.10
CA ARG A 20 58.19 3.52 -95.14
C ARG A 20 57.75 2.12 -94.71
N ASP A 21 58.45 1.07 -95.11
CA ASP A 21 58.10 -0.31 -94.77
C ASP A 21 58.37 -0.63 -93.29
N ALA A 22 59.33 0.05 -92.67
CA ALA A 22 59.53 -0.01 -91.23
C ALA A 22 58.41 0.72 -90.45
N LEU A 23 57.91 1.85 -90.96
CA LEU A 23 56.83 2.64 -90.35
C LEU A 23 55.44 2.04 -90.55
N THR A 24 55.21 1.27 -91.61
CA THR A 24 53.92 0.59 -91.80
C THR A 24 53.71 -0.49 -90.73
N TRP A 25 54.77 -0.97 -90.06
CA TRP A 25 54.77 -1.87 -88.88
C TRP A 25 53.95 -3.18 -89.04
N SER A 26 53.36 -3.39 -90.21
CA SER A 26 52.41 -4.44 -90.57
C SER A 26 52.86 -5.21 -91.81
N GLY A 27 54.10 -4.97 -92.30
CA GLY A 27 54.70 -5.63 -93.47
C GLY A 27 54.99 -7.14 -93.33
N GLY A 28 54.50 -7.78 -92.27
CA GLY A 28 54.44 -9.23 -92.10
C GLY A 28 53.09 -9.60 -91.48
N GLN A 29 52.46 -10.67 -91.95
CA GLN A 29 51.15 -11.14 -91.47
C GLN A 29 51.11 -11.18 -89.93
N ARG A 30 50.09 -10.54 -89.36
CA ARG A 30 49.79 -10.60 -87.93
C ARG A 30 48.64 -11.57 -87.71
N PRO A 31 48.91 -12.86 -87.51
CA PRO A 31 47.84 -13.80 -87.19
C PRO A 31 47.15 -13.35 -85.89
N GLY A 32 45.82 -13.38 -85.90
CA GLY A 32 45.01 -13.05 -84.72
C GLY A 32 45.31 -14.02 -83.57
N THR A 33 45.12 -13.54 -82.34
CA THR A 33 45.27 -14.40 -81.17
C THR A 33 44.10 -15.41 -81.15
N PRO A 34 44.36 -16.73 -81.09
CA PRO A 34 43.30 -17.74 -81.04
C PRO A 34 42.39 -17.56 -79.82
N GLU A 35 41.08 -17.76 -80.00
CA GLU A 35 40.05 -17.48 -78.98
C GLU A 35 40.25 -18.30 -77.69
N ASP A 36 40.67 -19.57 -77.79
CA ASP A 36 40.90 -20.45 -76.62
C ASP A 36 41.98 -19.90 -75.65
N ILE A 37 42.97 -19.19 -76.19
CA ILE A 37 44.10 -18.65 -75.43
C ILE A 37 43.83 -17.20 -75.03
N LYS A 38 42.91 -16.51 -75.72
CA LYS A 38 42.64 -15.09 -75.60
C LYS A 38 42.26 -14.69 -74.18
N LYS A 39 41.44 -15.50 -73.49
CA LYS A 39 41.02 -15.25 -72.09
C LYS A 39 42.17 -15.20 -71.07
N TYR A 40 43.33 -15.80 -71.36
CA TYR A 40 44.52 -15.76 -70.51
C TYR A 40 45.57 -14.74 -70.99
N ARG A 41 45.34 -14.08 -72.13
CA ARG A 41 46.32 -13.17 -72.74
C ARG A 41 46.12 -11.75 -72.22
N GLN A 42 47.26 -11.09 -71.99
CA GLN A 42 47.33 -9.71 -71.53
C GLN A 42 46.68 -8.72 -72.50
N SER A 43 46.54 -9.09 -73.79
CA SER A 43 45.80 -8.30 -74.77
C SER A 43 44.36 -8.04 -74.35
N THR A 44 43.68 -9.01 -73.72
CA THR A 44 42.28 -8.90 -73.29
C THR A 44 42.10 -8.01 -72.06
N VAL A 45 43.14 -7.86 -71.24
CA VAL A 45 43.16 -6.92 -70.10
C VAL A 45 43.35 -5.48 -70.58
N HIS A 46 44.12 -5.28 -71.67
CA HIS A 46 44.39 -3.96 -72.26
C HIS A 46 43.43 -3.56 -73.38
N GLU A 47 42.28 -4.23 -73.50
CA GLU A 47 41.23 -3.79 -74.42
C GLU A 47 40.49 -2.58 -73.83
N PRO A 48 40.42 -1.45 -74.56
CA PRO A 48 39.76 -0.26 -74.04
C PRO A 48 38.23 -0.45 -73.96
N GLY A 49 37.62 0.00 -72.86
CA GLY A 49 36.17 0.12 -72.71
C GLY A 49 35.40 -1.19 -72.45
N ARG A 50 36.09 -2.29 -72.14
CA ARG A 50 35.47 -3.58 -71.79
C ARG A 50 35.67 -3.90 -70.31
N ILE A 51 34.72 -4.64 -69.72
CA ILE A 51 34.84 -5.16 -68.36
C ILE A 51 35.81 -6.34 -68.38
N VAL A 52 36.93 -6.23 -67.69
CA VAL A 52 37.90 -7.32 -67.54
C VAL A 52 37.31 -8.37 -66.60
N ARG A 53 37.05 -9.58 -67.12
CA ARG A 53 36.66 -10.73 -66.30
C ARG A 53 37.89 -11.49 -65.83
N HIS A 54 37.80 -12.07 -64.64
CA HIS A 54 38.84 -12.97 -64.16
C HIS A 54 38.94 -14.20 -65.09
N PRO A 55 40.15 -14.64 -65.52
CA PRO A 55 40.30 -15.70 -66.52
C PRO A 55 39.63 -17.02 -66.16
N GLY A 56 39.51 -17.33 -64.86
CA GLY A 56 38.84 -18.55 -64.38
C GLY A 56 37.31 -18.54 -64.46
N LEU A 57 36.68 -17.37 -64.63
CA LEU A 57 35.22 -17.19 -64.71
C LEU A 57 34.80 -16.54 -66.05
N ALA A 58 35.74 -16.41 -67.00
CA ALA A 58 35.51 -15.68 -68.24
C ALA A 58 34.51 -16.40 -69.16
N ASP A 59 34.52 -17.74 -69.13
CA ASP A 59 33.62 -18.59 -69.91
C ASP A 59 32.26 -18.81 -69.24
N ASP A 60 32.11 -18.41 -67.98
CA ASP A 60 30.86 -18.58 -67.25
C ASP A 60 29.80 -17.62 -67.79
N PRO A 61 28.55 -18.09 -67.94
CA PRO A 61 27.45 -17.24 -68.39
C PRO A 61 27.18 -16.14 -67.36
N LEU A 62 26.85 -14.94 -67.84
CA LEU A 62 26.42 -13.87 -66.95
C LEU A 62 25.04 -14.21 -66.36
N PRO A 63 24.81 -13.93 -65.07
CA PRO A 63 23.47 -14.01 -64.52
C PRO A 63 22.59 -12.92 -65.14
N ASP A 64 21.32 -13.25 -65.37
CA ASP A 64 20.31 -12.37 -65.96
C ASP A 64 19.11 -12.20 -65.01
N GLY A 65 18.43 -11.05 -65.12
CA GLY A 65 17.30 -10.67 -64.28
C GLY A 65 17.63 -9.66 -63.16
N PRO A 66 16.60 -9.21 -62.41
CA PRO A 66 16.78 -8.21 -61.37
C PRO A 66 17.48 -8.81 -60.15
N PHE A 67 18.62 -8.23 -59.77
CA PHE A 67 19.35 -8.59 -58.55
C PHE A 67 18.85 -7.74 -57.37
N GLY A 68 18.00 -8.34 -56.55
CA GLY A 68 17.44 -7.69 -55.36
C GLY A 68 16.45 -8.60 -54.64
N VAL A 69 16.07 -8.22 -53.43
CA VAL A 69 15.03 -8.94 -52.68
C VAL A 69 13.67 -8.65 -53.33
N LYS A 70 13.02 -9.69 -53.86
CA LYS A 70 11.60 -9.59 -54.24
C LYS A 70 10.79 -9.59 -52.94
N SER A 71 10.30 -8.43 -52.50
CA SER A 71 9.29 -8.35 -51.43
C SER A 71 7.93 -8.79 -51.97
N ALA A 72 7.85 -9.99 -52.53
CA ALA A 72 6.61 -10.74 -52.51
C ALA A 72 6.50 -11.27 -51.09
N ALA A 73 5.43 -10.95 -50.37
CA ALA A 73 5.08 -11.67 -49.16
C ALA A 73 4.98 -13.15 -49.56
N SER A 74 6.03 -13.91 -49.29
CA SER A 74 6.10 -15.33 -49.63
C SER A 74 5.07 -16.02 -48.75
N GLY A 75 3.92 -16.32 -49.34
CA GLY A 75 2.73 -16.84 -48.65
C GLY A 75 1.70 -15.78 -48.25
N GLY A 76 1.57 -14.68 -49.01
CA GLY A 76 0.59 -13.62 -48.77
C GLY A 76 -0.81 -14.15 -48.52
N GLN A 77 -1.17 -14.23 -47.23
CA GLN A 77 -2.53 -14.53 -46.80
C GLN A 77 -3.41 -13.42 -47.36
N SER A 78 -4.35 -13.80 -48.20
CA SER A 78 -5.38 -12.85 -48.62
C SER A 78 -6.20 -12.47 -47.39
N ILE A 79 -6.68 -11.21 -47.33
CA ILE A 79 -7.55 -10.78 -46.21
C ILE A 79 -8.78 -11.70 -46.11
N SER A 80 -9.25 -12.23 -47.25
CA SER A 80 -10.30 -13.25 -47.31
C SER A 80 -9.95 -14.54 -46.59
N GLU A 81 -8.70 -15.01 -46.63
CA GLU A 81 -8.27 -16.20 -45.87
C GLU A 81 -8.23 -15.92 -44.37
N ALA A 82 -7.88 -14.70 -43.96
CA ALA A 82 -7.83 -14.32 -42.55
C ALA A 82 -9.21 -14.05 -41.92
N LEU A 83 -10.21 -13.65 -42.73
CA LEU A 83 -11.56 -13.34 -42.25
C LEU A 83 -12.52 -14.55 -42.30
N ASN A 84 -12.35 -15.44 -43.26
CA ASN A 84 -13.27 -16.55 -43.48
C ASN A 84 -12.90 -17.77 -42.62
N ASN A 85 -13.50 -17.87 -41.44
CA ASN A 85 -13.18 -18.92 -40.46
C ASN A 85 -13.86 -20.27 -40.75
N TYR A 86 -15.08 -20.26 -41.29
CA TYR A 86 -15.86 -21.49 -41.53
C TYR A 86 -16.02 -21.74 -43.03
N PRO A 87 -16.06 -23.02 -43.46
CA PRO A 87 -16.36 -23.36 -44.83
C PRO A 87 -17.82 -23.02 -45.17
N ASN A 88 -18.06 -22.68 -46.44
CA ASN A 88 -19.38 -22.28 -46.94
C ASN A 88 -20.28 -23.47 -47.31
N SER A 89 -19.78 -24.71 -47.23
CA SER A 89 -20.57 -25.92 -47.52
C SER A 89 -21.15 -26.53 -46.25
N GLU A 90 -22.43 -26.91 -46.27
CA GLU A 90 -23.13 -27.56 -45.16
C GLU A 90 -22.45 -28.86 -44.71
N LEU A 91 -21.99 -29.67 -45.67
CA LEU A 91 -21.28 -30.92 -45.38
C LEU A 91 -20.01 -30.69 -44.53
N ALA A 92 -19.25 -29.64 -44.85
CA ALA A 92 -18.03 -29.33 -44.10
C ALA A 92 -18.34 -28.76 -42.72
N ARG A 93 -19.41 -27.98 -42.57
CA ARG A 93 -19.87 -27.49 -41.26
C ARG A 93 -20.31 -28.63 -40.35
N TRP A 94 -21.14 -29.54 -40.87
CA TRP A 94 -21.53 -30.74 -40.13
C TRP A 94 -20.33 -31.61 -39.75
N LYS A 95 -19.33 -31.75 -40.63
CA LYS A 95 -18.07 -32.47 -40.31
C LYS A 95 -17.29 -31.81 -39.17
N ILE A 96 -17.24 -30.48 -39.13
CA ILE A 96 -16.60 -29.75 -38.03
C ILE A 96 -17.37 -30.01 -36.74
N GLU A 97 -18.69 -29.85 -36.74
CA GLU A 97 -19.53 -30.13 -35.58
C GLU A 97 -19.39 -31.57 -35.09
N GLN A 98 -19.35 -32.54 -36.01
CA GLN A 98 -19.13 -33.95 -35.69
C GLN A 98 -17.75 -34.19 -35.03
N ALA A 99 -16.70 -33.54 -35.54
CA ALA A 99 -15.35 -33.65 -34.98
C ALA A 99 -15.25 -33.00 -33.59
N GLU A 100 -15.91 -31.85 -33.41
CA GLU A 100 -15.93 -31.07 -32.17
C GLU A 100 -16.94 -31.59 -31.13
N GLN A 101 -17.80 -32.54 -31.51
CA GLN A 101 -18.83 -33.15 -30.65
C GLN A 101 -18.23 -33.82 -29.41
N ASN A 102 -16.96 -34.25 -29.46
CA ASN A 102 -16.27 -34.87 -28.34
C ASN A 102 -15.79 -33.87 -27.28
N TYR A 103 -15.78 -32.56 -27.58
CA TYR A 103 -15.32 -31.56 -26.62
C TYR A 103 -16.29 -31.42 -25.45
N ALA A 104 -15.73 -31.26 -24.25
CA ALA A 104 -16.52 -31.16 -23.02
C ALA A 104 -17.50 -29.98 -23.03
N SER A 105 -17.13 -28.86 -23.66
CA SER A 105 -18.02 -27.70 -23.85
C SER A 105 -19.18 -28.02 -24.78
N SER A 106 -18.90 -28.62 -25.95
CA SER A 106 -19.92 -29.02 -26.93
C SER A 106 -20.93 -30.01 -26.35
N VAL A 107 -20.49 -30.92 -25.48
CA VAL A 107 -21.37 -31.89 -24.81
C VAL A 107 -22.19 -31.24 -23.68
N ARG A 108 -21.62 -30.29 -22.93
CA ARG A 108 -22.26 -29.68 -21.74
C ARG A 108 -23.15 -28.49 -22.06
N GLU A 109 -22.83 -27.72 -23.10
CA GLU A 109 -23.51 -26.49 -23.48
C GLU A 109 -24.11 -26.56 -24.90
N PRO A 110 -24.94 -27.57 -25.24
CA PRO A 110 -25.57 -27.63 -26.56
C PRO A 110 -26.64 -26.53 -26.68
N LEU A 111 -26.49 -25.63 -27.66
CA LEU A 111 -27.43 -24.53 -27.83
C LEU A 111 -28.87 -25.03 -28.06
N GLY A 112 -29.81 -24.55 -27.25
CA GLY A 112 -31.24 -24.92 -27.33
C GLY A 112 -31.58 -26.30 -26.74
N ARG A 113 -30.62 -27.02 -26.17
CA ARG A 113 -30.84 -28.27 -25.44
C ARG A 113 -30.17 -28.21 -24.07
N GLY A 114 -30.67 -29.00 -23.13
CA GLY A 114 -29.98 -29.18 -21.85
C GLY A 114 -28.83 -30.17 -21.96
N TYR A 115 -27.92 -30.14 -20.99
CA TYR A 115 -26.86 -31.15 -20.85
C TYR A 115 -27.44 -32.57 -20.77
N VAL A 116 -27.06 -33.43 -21.71
CA VAL A 116 -27.44 -34.85 -21.71
C VAL A 116 -26.37 -35.64 -20.95
N ARG A 117 -26.73 -36.11 -19.75
CA ARG A 117 -25.81 -36.80 -18.82
C ARG A 117 -25.44 -38.24 -19.21
N GLY A 118 -25.93 -38.73 -20.36
CA GLY A 118 -25.66 -40.10 -20.83
C GLY A 118 -26.31 -41.22 -20.01
N HIS A 119 -27.34 -40.92 -19.21
CA HIS A 119 -28.05 -41.94 -18.44
C HIS A 119 -28.93 -42.81 -19.34
N VAL A 120 -28.90 -44.14 -19.11
CA VAL A 120 -29.83 -45.08 -19.75
C VAL A 120 -31.15 -45.05 -18.98
N VAL A 121 -32.17 -44.42 -19.58
CA VAL A 121 -33.52 -44.38 -19.00
C VAL A 121 -34.30 -45.66 -19.34
N PRO A 122 -35.11 -46.21 -18.40
CA PRO A 122 -35.96 -47.36 -18.68
C PRO A 122 -36.92 -47.09 -19.85
N PRO A 123 -37.21 -48.09 -20.70
CA PRO A 123 -38.07 -47.91 -21.87
C PRO A 123 -39.47 -47.42 -21.45
N GLY A 124 -40.00 -46.45 -22.20
CA GLY A 124 -41.31 -45.84 -21.95
C GLY A 124 -41.33 -44.73 -20.90
N LEU A 125 -40.25 -44.46 -20.15
CA LEU A 125 -40.20 -43.35 -19.20
C LEU A 125 -39.96 -42.02 -19.93
N GLY A 126 -40.89 -41.07 -19.80
CA GLY A 126 -40.89 -39.78 -20.51
C GLY A 126 -41.71 -39.78 -21.81
N THR A 127 -42.18 -40.93 -22.28
CA THR A 127 -43.10 -41.07 -23.44
C THR A 127 -44.44 -41.68 -23.02
N GLU A 128 -44.44 -42.93 -22.55
CA GLU A 128 -45.64 -43.67 -22.14
C GLU A 128 -45.98 -43.47 -20.66
N ARG A 129 -44.94 -43.38 -19.82
CA ARG A 129 -45.05 -43.19 -18.37
C ARG A 129 -44.42 -41.85 -17.98
N PRO A 130 -45.12 -41.02 -17.19
CA PRO A 130 -44.53 -39.79 -16.67
C PRO A 130 -43.45 -40.09 -15.63
N PHE A 131 -42.60 -39.11 -15.35
CA PHE A 131 -41.64 -39.18 -14.25
C PHE A 131 -42.33 -39.02 -12.89
N GLY A 132 -41.77 -39.66 -11.86
CA GLY A 132 -42.29 -39.61 -10.49
C GLY A 132 -43.04 -40.89 -10.08
N VAL A 133 -43.48 -40.94 -8.82
CA VAL A 133 -44.27 -42.06 -8.28
C VAL A 133 -45.74 -41.83 -8.63
N LEU A 134 -46.32 -42.78 -9.36
CA LEU A 134 -47.74 -42.73 -9.70
C LEU A 134 -48.58 -43.10 -8.47
N TYR A 135 -49.39 -42.14 -8.01
CA TYR A 135 -50.53 -42.38 -7.13
C TYR A 135 -51.77 -42.00 -7.91
N ASP A 136 -52.65 -42.99 -8.17
CA ASP A 136 -53.87 -42.76 -8.93
C ASP A 136 -54.91 -42.03 -8.08
N ALA A 137 -54.73 -40.71 -7.95
CA ALA A 137 -55.58 -39.86 -7.12
C ALA A 137 -57.04 -39.91 -7.57
N ARG A 138 -57.30 -39.89 -8.88
CA ARG A 138 -58.66 -39.97 -9.43
C ARG A 138 -59.24 -41.37 -9.27
N GLY A 139 -58.49 -42.43 -9.57
CA GLY A 139 -58.96 -43.80 -9.40
C GLY A 139 -59.28 -44.14 -7.95
N LYS A 140 -58.44 -43.71 -7.00
CA LYS A 140 -58.66 -43.94 -5.56
C LYS A 140 -59.82 -43.15 -4.98
N ASP A 141 -60.02 -41.91 -5.42
CA ASP A 141 -61.19 -41.12 -5.02
C ASP A 141 -62.49 -41.73 -5.57
N LEU A 142 -62.48 -42.18 -6.84
CA LEU A 142 -63.61 -42.87 -7.45
C LEU A 142 -63.92 -44.21 -6.75
N ALA A 143 -62.90 -44.93 -6.31
CA ALA A 143 -63.05 -46.19 -5.56
C ALA A 143 -63.67 -45.99 -4.16
N ARG A 144 -63.69 -44.76 -3.62
CA ARG A 144 -64.32 -44.39 -2.34
C ARG A 144 -64.04 -45.36 -1.18
N GLN A 145 -62.81 -45.86 -1.07
CA GLN A 145 -62.43 -46.82 -0.03
C GLN A 145 -62.59 -46.25 1.39
N ALA A 146 -62.56 -44.92 1.54
CA ALA A 146 -62.89 -44.28 2.80
C ALA A 146 -64.34 -44.58 3.23
N ALA A 147 -65.29 -44.67 2.30
CA ALA A 147 -66.69 -44.96 2.63
C ALA A 147 -66.88 -46.38 3.16
N THR A 148 -66.18 -47.38 2.61
CA THR A 148 -66.24 -48.77 3.11
C THR A 148 -65.54 -48.92 4.46
N VAL A 149 -64.48 -48.16 4.73
CA VAL A 149 -63.82 -48.17 6.05
C VAL A 149 -64.66 -47.46 7.11
N ILE A 150 -65.28 -46.31 6.78
CA ILE A 150 -66.13 -45.56 7.71
C ILE A 150 -67.45 -46.30 7.97
N PHE A 151 -68.02 -46.91 6.93
CA PHE A 151 -69.27 -47.67 7.00
C PHE A 151 -69.03 -49.09 6.44
N PRO A 152 -68.59 -50.05 7.28
CA PRO A 152 -68.25 -51.41 6.85
C PRO A 152 -69.52 -52.19 6.50
N THR A 153 -70.04 -51.91 5.31
CA THR A 153 -71.29 -52.50 4.78
C THR A 153 -71.08 -53.94 4.30
N ASP A 154 -69.82 -54.32 4.10
CA ASP A 154 -69.36 -55.67 3.81
C ASP A 154 -69.28 -56.57 5.06
N ARG A 155 -69.45 -56.01 6.28
CA ARG A 155 -69.49 -56.75 7.54
C ARG A 155 -70.92 -56.83 8.11
N PRO A 156 -71.37 -58.00 8.61
CA PRO A 156 -72.68 -58.10 9.27
C PRO A 156 -72.72 -57.26 10.56
N ALA A 157 -73.88 -56.65 10.82
CA ALA A 157 -74.06 -55.64 11.87
C ALA A 157 -74.22 -56.19 13.29
N GLU A 158 -74.66 -57.45 13.47
CA GLU A 158 -74.90 -58.03 14.78
C GLU A 158 -73.91 -59.14 15.13
N GLU A 159 -73.43 -59.11 16.36
CA GLU A 159 -72.61 -60.16 16.97
C GLU A 159 -73.48 -61.32 17.47
N ASP A 160 -72.91 -62.52 17.49
CA ASP A 160 -73.60 -63.73 17.95
C ASP A 160 -74.10 -63.56 19.41
N PRO A 161 -75.40 -63.75 19.70
CA PRO A 161 -75.96 -63.56 21.04
C PRO A 161 -75.31 -64.43 22.13
N GLN A 162 -74.68 -65.56 21.75
CA GLN A 162 -73.91 -66.37 22.70
C GLN A 162 -72.59 -65.70 23.08
N ALA A 163 -71.90 -65.07 22.13
CA ALA A 163 -70.67 -64.32 22.39
C ALA A 163 -70.95 -63.15 23.35
N ARG A 164 -72.08 -62.45 23.18
CA ARG A 164 -72.51 -61.37 24.09
C ARG A 164 -72.62 -61.81 25.55
N SER A 165 -73.21 -62.98 25.82
CA SER A 165 -73.32 -63.50 27.20
C SER A 165 -71.96 -63.77 27.86
N LEU A 166 -70.97 -64.15 27.05
CA LEU A 166 -69.60 -64.37 27.50
C LEU A 166 -68.87 -63.05 27.76
N TYR A 167 -69.04 -62.04 26.90
CA TYR A 167 -68.46 -60.70 27.09
C TYR A 167 -69.03 -60.00 28.34
N LEU A 168 -70.33 -60.13 28.59
CA LEU A 168 -70.98 -59.65 29.81
C LEU A 168 -70.34 -60.21 31.09
N ARG A 169 -69.95 -61.49 31.09
CA ARG A 169 -69.34 -62.16 32.26
C ARG A 169 -67.84 -61.94 32.37
N SER A 170 -67.12 -61.94 31.25
CA SER A 170 -65.65 -61.87 31.22
C SER A 170 -65.11 -60.44 31.29
N HIS A 171 -65.72 -59.52 30.56
CA HIS A 171 -65.25 -58.13 30.41
C HIS A 171 -66.18 -57.11 31.08
N ALA A 172 -67.30 -57.55 31.65
CA ALA A 172 -68.30 -56.68 32.27
C ALA A 172 -68.84 -55.61 31.31
N ASP A 173 -68.97 -55.96 30.02
CA ASP A 173 -69.44 -55.08 28.95
C ASP A 173 -70.96 -55.21 28.77
N PHE A 174 -71.71 -54.26 29.36
CA PHE A 174 -73.17 -54.26 29.39
C PHE A 174 -73.75 -53.32 28.33
N GLN A 175 -74.93 -53.67 27.78
CA GLN A 175 -75.62 -52.72 26.92
C GLN A 175 -76.14 -51.52 27.71
N PRO A 176 -76.24 -50.35 27.08
CA PRO A 176 -76.82 -49.17 27.71
C PRO A 176 -78.24 -49.46 28.24
N GLY A 177 -78.46 -49.26 29.54
CA GLY A 177 -79.74 -49.49 30.21
C GLY A 177 -79.89 -50.85 30.91
N GLU A 178 -78.92 -51.76 30.76
CA GLU A 178 -78.94 -53.06 31.44
C GLU A 178 -78.31 -52.98 32.84
N GLN A 179 -78.99 -53.54 33.83
CA GLN A 179 -78.42 -53.67 35.18
C GLN A 179 -77.58 -54.94 35.28
N ARG A 180 -76.43 -54.83 35.95
CA ARG A 180 -75.56 -55.98 36.24
C ARG A 180 -76.29 -57.00 37.12
N ARG A 181 -76.61 -58.15 36.53
CA ARG A 181 -77.17 -59.29 37.25
C ARG A 181 -76.07 -60.00 38.04
N ARG A 182 -76.27 -60.16 39.35
CA ARG A 182 -75.27 -60.73 40.29
C ARG A 182 -75.59 -62.16 40.73
N ASP A 183 -76.55 -62.80 40.07
CA ASP A 183 -77.05 -64.15 40.39
C ASP A 183 -77.34 -64.40 41.88
N TYR A 184 -77.84 -63.37 42.58
CA TYR A 184 -78.28 -63.53 43.96
C TYR A 184 -79.54 -64.38 44.04
N ASN A 185 -79.58 -65.25 45.05
CA ASN A 185 -80.77 -66.00 45.40
C ASN A 185 -81.69 -65.15 46.30
N TRP A 186 -82.44 -64.24 45.71
CA TRP A 186 -83.33 -63.34 46.46
C TRP A 186 -84.44 -64.07 47.23
N ASN A 187 -84.82 -65.28 46.77
CA ASN A 187 -85.81 -66.12 47.43
C ASN A 187 -85.36 -66.56 48.85
N SER A 188 -84.05 -66.70 49.11
CA SER A 188 -83.57 -67.09 50.44
C SER A 188 -83.58 -65.95 51.47
N ALA A 189 -83.60 -64.70 51.02
CA ALA A 189 -83.65 -63.52 51.89
C ALA A 189 -85.09 -63.06 52.20
N GLY A 190 -86.10 -63.67 51.56
CA GLY A 190 -87.50 -63.30 51.71
C GLY A 190 -87.85 -61.89 51.21
N ILE A 191 -87.02 -61.32 50.33
CA ILE A 191 -87.14 -59.95 49.85
C ILE A 191 -87.43 -59.96 48.34
N ASP A 192 -88.45 -59.20 47.93
CA ASP A 192 -88.64 -58.82 46.53
C ASP A 192 -87.78 -57.59 46.20
N PRO A 193 -86.78 -57.71 45.32
CA PRO A 193 -85.87 -56.61 44.95
C PRO A 193 -86.58 -55.40 44.36
N ALA A 194 -87.76 -55.59 43.76
CA ALA A 194 -88.50 -54.49 43.12
C ALA A 194 -89.34 -53.67 44.11
N GLN A 195 -89.75 -54.24 45.24
CA GLN A 195 -90.74 -53.62 46.14
C GLN A 195 -90.23 -53.22 47.52
N TYR A 196 -89.19 -53.86 48.05
CA TYR A 196 -88.70 -53.59 49.40
C TYR A 196 -87.88 -52.27 49.48
N ARG A 197 -88.12 -51.43 50.50
CA ARG A 197 -87.30 -50.20 50.72
C ARG A 197 -86.05 -50.54 51.53
N PHE A 198 -84.95 -50.70 50.81
CA PHE A 198 -83.64 -50.98 51.41
C PHE A 198 -83.07 -49.79 52.18
N GLY A 199 -82.36 -50.06 53.28
CA GLY A 199 -81.64 -49.07 54.09
C GLY A 199 -82.07 -49.04 55.56
N LEU A 200 -81.22 -48.46 56.42
CA LEU A 200 -81.49 -48.24 57.84
C LEU A 200 -82.20 -46.89 58.02
N THR A 201 -83.29 -46.86 58.78
CA THR A 201 -83.98 -45.62 59.16
C THR A 201 -83.63 -45.25 60.62
N ASP A 202 -83.21 -44.00 60.85
CA ASP A 202 -82.75 -43.52 62.15
C ASP A 202 -83.94 -43.34 63.14
N PRO A 203 -83.89 -43.97 64.32
CA PRO A 203 -84.98 -43.88 65.29
C PRO A 203 -85.15 -42.49 65.96
N ASN A 204 -84.14 -41.59 65.99
CA ASN A 204 -84.24 -40.31 66.72
C ASN A 204 -83.76 -39.08 65.90
N PRO A 205 -84.65 -38.35 65.20
CA PRO A 205 -84.26 -37.21 64.37
C PRO A 205 -84.02 -35.91 65.17
N GLN A 206 -82.85 -35.29 64.97
CA GLN A 206 -82.43 -34.04 65.62
C GLN A 206 -83.19 -32.82 65.05
N ARG A 207 -83.93 -32.10 65.91
CA ARG A 207 -84.74 -30.92 65.53
C ARG A 207 -83.95 -29.62 65.64
N ASP A 208 -84.14 -28.72 64.67
CA ASP A 208 -83.52 -27.39 64.57
C ASP A 208 -81.98 -27.36 64.66
N GLY A 209 -81.32 -28.45 64.24
CA GLY A 209 -79.85 -28.57 64.27
C GLY A 209 -79.16 -27.44 63.51
N VAL A 210 -79.75 -26.98 62.40
CA VAL A 210 -79.20 -25.90 61.57
C VAL A 210 -79.14 -24.57 62.32
N LYS A 211 -80.15 -24.25 63.15
CA LYS A 211 -80.18 -22.98 63.88
C LYS A 211 -79.05 -22.89 64.91
N LYS A 212 -78.78 -23.99 65.62
CA LYS A 212 -77.68 -24.07 66.59
C LYS A 212 -76.31 -23.95 65.90
N ALA A 213 -76.16 -24.55 64.72
CA ALA A 213 -74.95 -24.41 63.92
C ALA A 213 -74.74 -22.99 63.36
N LEU A 214 -75.82 -22.26 63.06
CA LEU A 214 -75.74 -20.96 62.39
C LEU A 214 -75.33 -19.81 63.34
N THR A 215 -75.72 -19.89 64.62
CA THR A 215 -75.34 -18.89 65.64
C THR A 215 -74.68 -19.55 66.86
N PRO A 216 -73.42 -20.00 66.73
CA PRO A 216 -72.72 -20.71 67.80
C PRO A 216 -72.34 -19.80 68.98
N ALA A 217 -72.33 -18.48 68.79
CA ALA A 217 -72.02 -17.53 69.87
C ALA A 217 -73.06 -17.54 71.02
N LEU A 218 -74.28 -18.01 70.76
CA LEU A 218 -75.33 -18.20 71.77
C LEU A 218 -75.21 -19.54 72.50
N ASP A 219 -74.40 -20.47 71.99
CA ASP A 219 -74.21 -21.78 72.59
C ASP A 219 -73.22 -21.67 73.76
N PRO A 220 -73.67 -21.91 75.01
CA PRO A 220 -72.81 -21.78 76.18
C PRO A 220 -71.64 -22.77 76.19
N GLU A 221 -71.73 -23.87 75.44
CA GLU A 221 -70.66 -24.89 75.36
C GLU A 221 -69.48 -24.45 74.46
N LEU A 222 -69.65 -23.42 73.62
CA LEU A 222 -68.69 -23.05 72.56
C LEU A 222 -68.04 -21.66 72.75
N GLN A 223 -67.82 -21.21 73.99
CA GLN A 223 -67.14 -19.93 74.27
C GLN A 223 -65.61 -20.06 74.41
N PRO A 224 -64.81 -19.08 73.93
CA PRO A 224 -63.36 -19.13 74.08
C PRO A 224 -62.94 -18.90 75.54
N PRO A 225 -61.89 -19.59 76.01
CA PRO A 225 -61.34 -19.35 77.35
C PRO A 225 -60.75 -17.93 77.44
N ARG A 226 -61.09 -17.20 78.51
CA ARG A 226 -60.66 -15.80 78.71
C ARG A 226 -59.23 -15.64 79.22
N VAL A 227 -58.64 -16.70 79.77
CA VAL A 227 -57.28 -16.69 80.33
C VAL A 227 -56.45 -17.69 79.58
N LEU A 228 -55.31 -17.22 79.06
CA LEU A 228 -54.36 -18.00 78.29
C LEU A 228 -52.94 -17.79 78.82
N PRO A 229 -52.03 -18.75 78.60
CA PRO A 229 -50.66 -18.62 79.08
C PRO A 229 -49.94 -17.47 78.38
N LYS A 230 -49.20 -16.67 79.16
CA LYS A 230 -48.50 -15.48 78.65
C LYS A 230 -47.62 -15.77 77.42
N LEU A 231 -46.88 -16.88 77.45
CA LEU A 231 -46.03 -17.29 76.33
C LEU A 231 -46.82 -17.47 75.01
N HIS A 232 -48.04 -18.00 75.11
CA HIS A 232 -48.91 -18.19 73.95
C HIS A 232 -49.40 -16.86 73.40
N GLU A 233 -49.82 -15.93 74.27
CA GLU A 233 -50.29 -14.61 73.83
C GLU A 233 -49.16 -13.73 73.28
N ASP A 234 -47.95 -13.77 73.86
CA ASP A 234 -46.78 -13.06 73.33
C ASP A 234 -46.39 -13.58 71.93
N TYR A 235 -46.46 -14.91 71.73
CA TYR A 235 -46.31 -15.52 70.41
C TYR A 235 -47.41 -15.05 69.45
N LYS A 236 -48.67 -15.09 69.90
CA LYS A 236 -49.85 -14.73 69.09
C LYS A 236 -49.82 -13.26 68.68
N ALA A 237 -49.36 -12.35 69.54
CA ALA A 237 -49.22 -10.93 69.24
C ALA A 237 -48.24 -10.63 68.09
N THR A 238 -47.26 -11.50 67.88
CA THR A 238 -46.27 -11.40 66.79
C THR A 238 -46.69 -12.21 65.57
N ALA A 239 -47.32 -13.38 65.79
CA ALA A 239 -47.69 -14.31 64.73
C ALA A 239 -49.00 -13.94 64.00
N THR A 240 -49.95 -13.34 64.71
CA THR A 240 -51.27 -12.98 64.17
C THR A 240 -51.21 -11.63 63.46
N ASP A 241 -51.90 -11.53 62.33
CA ASP A 241 -52.07 -10.27 61.61
C ASP A 241 -53.35 -9.56 62.05
N PHE A 242 -53.29 -8.24 62.21
CA PHE A 242 -54.42 -7.44 62.71
C PHE A 242 -54.82 -6.39 61.68
N LEU A 243 -56.13 -6.22 61.50
CA LEU A 243 -56.65 -5.17 60.61
C LEU A 243 -56.21 -3.78 61.08
N GLY A 244 -55.69 -2.98 60.14
CA GLY A 244 -55.26 -1.60 60.40
C GLY A 244 -53.90 -1.46 61.09
N ARG A 245 -53.20 -2.55 61.42
CA ARG A 245 -51.85 -2.53 61.98
C ARG A 245 -50.88 -3.29 61.08
N PRO A 246 -49.67 -2.77 60.81
CA PRO A 246 -48.62 -3.55 60.17
C PRO A 246 -48.18 -4.71 61.07
N ARG A 247 -47.70 -5.80 60.45
CA ARG A 247 -47.21 -6.98 61.16
C ARG A 247 -46.03 -6.63 62.09
N ALA A 248 -46.10 -7.08 63.34
CA ALA A 248 -45.01 -6.94 64.30
C ALA A 248 -43.93 -7.99 64.01
N LEU A 249 -42.75 -7.56 63.51
CA LEU A 249 -41.65 -8.46 63.12
C LEU A 249 -40.44 -8.42 64.06
N GLY A 250 -40.51 -7.69 65.17
CA GLY A 250 -39.42 -7.67 66.14
C GLY A 250 -39.76 -6.90 67.40
N THR A 251 -39.14 -7.31 68.50
CA THR A 251 -39.20 -6.69 69.82
C THR A 251 -37.79 -6.31 70.24
N GLY A 252 -37.55 -5.03 70.46
CA GLY A 252 -36.26 -4.53 70.91
C GLY A 252 -36.24 -3.02 70.99
N ASP A 253 -35.76 -2.49 72.11
CA ASP A 253 -35.55 -1.06 72.29
C ASP A 253 -34.40 -0.61 71.38
N ARG A 254 -34.75 0.12 70.33
CA ARG A 254 -33.77 0.79 69.48
C ARG A 254 -33.43 2.14 70.13
N PRO A 255 -32.15 2.57 70.16
CA PRO A 255 -31.76 3.89 70.66
C PRO A 255 -32.13 4.98 69.65
N LEU A 256 -33.39 5.03 69.24
CA LEU A 256 -33.94 5.96 68.25
C LEU A 256 -35.10 6.71 68.91
N GLY A 257 -35.05 8.04 68.85
CA GLY A 257 -36.13 8.87 69.36
C GLY A 257 -37.40 8.78 68.49
N PRO A 258 -38.59 9.13 69.03
CA PRO A 258 -39.85 9.06 68.30
C PRO A 258 -39.91 9.98 67.07
N GLY A 259 -39.04 10.99 66.98
CA GLY A 259 -38.91 11.88 65.82
C GLY A 259 -37.86 11.45 64.78
N HIS A 260 -37.24 10.29 64.95
CA HIS A 260 -36.25 9.78 63.99
C HIS A 260 -36.93 9.38 62.67
N THR A 261 -36.45 9.91 61.55
CA THR A 261 -36.88 9.51 60.22
C THR A 261 -36.05 8.33 59.73
N PHE A 262 -36.70 7.17 59.58
CA PHE A 262 -36.06 5.98 59.02
C PHE A 262 -35.76 6.15 57.52
N GLY A 263 -34.73 5.46 57.06
CA GLY A 263 -34.23 5.55 55.69
C GLY A 263 -32.74 5.84 55.68
N VAL A 264 -32.19 6.06 54.49
CA VAL A 264 -30.79 6.45 54.35
C VAL A 264 -30.75 7.92 53.94
N PRO A 265 -30.13 8.83 54.71
CA PRO A 265 -29.99 10.21 54.30
C PRO A 265 -29.24 10.28 52.97
N SER A 266 -29.63 11.22 52.11
CA SER A 266 -28.97 11.43 50.82
C SER A 266 -27.48 11.75 51.00
N MET A 267 -27.14 12.49 52.04
CA MET A 267 -25.77 12.71 52.50
C MET A 267 -25.41 11.70 53.60
N ARG A 268 -24.59 10.70 53.26
CA ARG A 268 -24.17 9.64 54.19
C ARG A 268 -22.85 9.92 54.91
N LYS A 269 -22.06 10.86 54.37
CA LYS A 269 -20.72 11.24 54.83
C LYS A 269 -20.75 12.67 55.36
N GLY A 270 -19.58 13.21 55.69
CA GLY A 270 -19.44 14.63 56.02
C GLY A 270 -19.91 15.54 54.88
N ARG A 271 -20.00 16.85 55.14
CA ARG A 271 -20.46 17.85 54.18
C ARG A 271 -19.55 17.85 52.95
N GLU A 272 -20.06 17.37 51.82
CA GLU A 272 -19.38 17.49 50.53
C GLU A 272 -19.38 18.97 50.08
N PRO A 273 -18.29 19.45 49.45
CA PRO A 273 -18.23 20.81 48.93
C PRO A 273 -19.29 21.01 47.85
N GLY A 274 -20.01 22.13 47.91
CA GLY A 274 -21.02 22.47 46.92
C GLY A 274 -20.39 22.85 45.57
N VAL A 275 -21.23 22.93 44.52
CA VAL A 275 -20.77 23.27 43.16
C VAL A 275 -19.98 24.58 43.10
N GLY A 276 -20.34 25.57 43.92
CA GLY A 276 -19.61 26.85 43.98
C GLY A 276 -18.16 26.69 44.43
N GLU A 277 -17.89 25.86 45.45
CA GLU A 277 -16.52 25.59 45.91
C GLU A 277 -15.75 24.71 44.91
N LEU A 278 -16.47 23.83 44.19
CA LEU A 278 -15.85 22.96 43.18
C LEU A 278 -15.45 23.71 41.91
N LEU A 279 -16.23 24.73 41.49
CA LEU A 279 -15.93 25.54 40.31
C LEU A 279 -14.69 26.41 40.50
N THR A 280 -14.50 26.97 41.69
CA THR A 280 -13.31 27.76 42.05
C THR A 280 -12.42 26.97 43.00
N GLY A 281 -11.94 25.81 42.51
CA GLY A 281 -11.06 24.93 43.26
C GLY A 281 -9.85 25.67 43.85
N LYS A 282 -9.31 25.15 44.95
CA LYS A 282 -8.15 25.76 45.64
C LYS A 282 -6.86 25.37 44.93
N TYR A 283 -6.53 26.09 43.87
CA TYR A 283 -5.29 25.92 43.11
C TYR A 283 -4.17 26.81 43.65
N GLY A 284 -2.95 26.30 43.66
CA GLY A 284 -1.76 27.10 44.01
C GLY A 284 -1.46 28.18 42.97
N LEU A 285 -0.66 29.20 43.33
CA LEU A 285 -0.31 30.28 42.40
C LEU A 285 0.35 29.78 41.10
N ALA A 286 1.11 28.68 41.16
CA ALA A 286 1.71 28.06 39.98
C ALA A 286 0.69 27.39 39.05
N GLU A 287 -0.37 26.79 39.60
CA GLU A 287 -1.44 26.12 38.84
C GLU A 287 -2.44 27.12 38.24
N GLN A 288 -2.54 28.32 38.83
CA GLN A 288 -3.30 29.44 38.26
C GLN A 288 -2.55 30.14 37.12
N GLY A 289 -1.24 29.92 37.01
CA GLY A 289 -0.42 30.46 35.93
C GLY A 289 -0.70 29.76 34.59
N PRO A 290 -0.49 30.44 33.46
CA PRO A 290 -0.61 29.83 32.14
C PRO A 290 0.50 28.79 31.91
N ASP A 291 0.21 27.80 31.06
CA ASP A 291 1.17 26.74 30.70
C ASP A 291 2.46 27.31 30.08
N ALA A 292 3.59 26.68 30.38
CA ALA A 292 4.91 27.22 30.05
C ALA A 292 5.29 27.11 28.56
N ASP A 293 4.59 26.27 27.79
CA ASP A 293 4.80 26.04 26.35
C ASP A 293 3.93 26.94 25.46
N LEU A 294 3.13 27.82 26.06
CA LEU A 294 2.41 28.85 25.33
C LEU A 294 3.40 29.85 24.71
N GLY A 295 3.36 29.98 23.38
CA GLY A 295 4.18 30.92 22.61
C GLY A 295 5.63 30.52 22.37
N LYS A 296 6.10 29.36 22.87
CA LYS A 296 7.46 28.86 22.64
C LYS A 296 7.54 27.34 22.80
N SER A 297 8.37 26.70 21.97
CA SER A 297 8.69 25.29 22.14
C SER A 297 9.62 25.09 23.36
N LEU A 298 9.19 24.26 24.31
CA LEU A 298 10.02 23.77 25.41
C LEU A 298 10.72 22.44 25.09
N ARG A 299 10.36 21.79 23.97
CA ARG A 299 10.90 20.48 23.58
C ARG A 299 12.39 20.60 23.28
N GLU A 300 13.20 19.83 23.99
CA GLU A 300 14.63 19.71 23.73
C GLU A 300 14.91 19.36 22.26
N GLY A 301 15.80 20.11 21.62
CA GLY A 301 16.06 20.06 20.17
C GLY A 301 15.29 21.09 19.33
N PHE A 302 14.17 21.62 19.83
CA PHE A 302 13.34 22.63 19.12
C PHE A 302 13.14 23.91 19.94
N ARG A 303 13.91 24.11 21.01
CA ARG A 303 13.85 25.33 21.83
C ARG A 303 14.39 26.51 21.04
N ASN A 304 13.63 27.59 21.00
CA ASN A 304 14.06 28.85 20.38
C ASN A 304 14.92 29.67 21.36
N LEU A 305 16.01 29.06 21.83
CA LEU A 305 17.00 29.69 22.70
C LEU A 305 18.38 29.44 22.09
N PRO A 306 19.13 30.49 21.74
CA PRO A 306 20.50 30.34 21.25
C PRO A 306 21.40 29.80 22.37
N ARG A 307 22.55 29.25 21.99
CA ARG A 307 23.60 28.92 22.95
C ARG A 307 24.19 30.21 23.52
N SER A 308 24.58 30.17 24.79
CA SER A 308 25.25 31.30 25.43
C SER A 308 26.53 31.65 24.64
N GLY A 309 26.67 32.93 24.30
CA GLY A 309 27.79 33.44 23.47
C GLY A 309 27.51 33.50 21.96
N ASP A 310 26.44 32.87 21.47
CA ASP A 310 26.01 32.91 20.06
C ASP A 310 24.77 33.80 19.85
N GLU A 311 24.39 34.66 20.81
CA GLU A 311 23.13 35.41 20.74
C GLU A 311 23.01 36.32 19.50
N GLN A 312 24.14 36.84 19.01
CA GLN A 312 24.21 37.74 17.85
C GLN A 312 24.70 37.03 16.58
N ARG A 313 24.89 35.71 16.63
CA ARG A 313 25.41 34.94 15.50
C ARG A 313 24.28 34.59 14.53
N ALA A 314 24.49 34.81 13.25
CA ALA A 314 23.62 34.27 12.22
C ALA A 314 23.82 32.74 12.12
N PHE A 315 22.76 31.97 12.39
CA PHE A 315 22.78 30.51 12.24
C PHE A 315 22.55 30.12 10.77
N GLY A 316 23.64 29.88 10.04
CA GLY A 316 23.60 29.50 8.64
C GLY A 316 25.01 29.30 8.06
N VAL A 317 25.08 29.03 6.76
CA VAL A 317 26.34 28.92 6.00
C VAL A 317 26.49 30.19 5.15
N PRO A 318 27.50 31.05 5.39
CA PRO A 318 27.73 32.23 4.56
C PRO A 318 28.22 31.84 3.16
N SER A 319 27.89 32.65 2.16
CA SER A 319 28.32 32.43 0.76
C SER A 319 29.83 32.57 0.58
N ILE A 320 30.48 33.39 1.41
CA ILE A 320 31.94 33.52 1.48
C ILE A 320 32.40 32.86 2.78
N ARG A 321 33.21 31.81 2.67
CA ARG A 321 33.57 30.91 3.77
C ARG A 321 34.82 31.37 4.51
N THR A 322 34.83 32.62 4.98
CA THR A 322 35.92 33.16 5.82
C THR A 322 35.99 32.48 7.19
N ASP A 323 34.90 31.82 7.61
CA ASP A 323 34.79 31.05 8.85
C ASP A 323 35.55 29.71 8.81
N VAL A 324 36.02 29.29 7.63
CA VAL A 324 36.70 28.00 7.44
C VAL A 324 38.20 28.20 7.30
N ARG A 325 38.97 27.34 7.96
CA ARG A 325 40.43 27.29 7.75
C ARG A 325 40.75 26.90 6.31
N LEU A 326 41.60 27.68 5.65
CA LEU A 326 42.01 27.40 4.28
C LEU A 326 42.69 26.01 4.20
N PRO A 327 42.35 25.19 3.18
CA PRO A 327 42.97 23.89 3.00
C PRO A 327 44.44 24.06 2.63
N LYS A 328 45.31 23.19 3.17
CA LYS A 328 46.76 23.20 2.87
C LYS A 328 47.05 23.01 1.37
N LEU A 329 46.20 22.25 0.68
CA LEU A 329 46.26 22.03 -0.76
C LEU A 329 44.83 22.13 -1.30
N ARG A 330 44.60 23.04 -2.23
CA ARG A 330 43.26 23.26 -2.82
C ARG A 330 42.91 22.10 -3.76
N SER A 331 41.69 21.58 -3.63
CA SER A 331 41.16 20.58 -4.56
C SER A 331 41.02 21.17 -5.97
N VAL A 332 41.24 20.35 -7.00
CA VAL A 332 41.01 20.73 -8.41
C VAL A 332 39.54 21.07 -8.70
N ALA A 333 38.62 20.47 -7.96
CA ALA A 333 37.17 20.67 -8.11
C ALA A 333 36.59 21.45 -6.93
N ASN A 334 37.30 22.48 -6.45
CA ASN A 334 36.82 23.31 -5.35
C ASN A 334 35.82 24.35 -5.86
N SER A 335 34.60 24.36 -5.31
CA SER A 335 33.51 25.27 -5.69
C SER A 335 33.23 26.34 -4.63
N GLN A 336 34.05 26.45 -3.58
CA GLN A 336 33.84 27.35 -2.45
C GLN A 336 34.88 28.47 -2.46
N ASN A 337 34.41 29.70 -2.26
CA ASN A 337 35.25 30.88 -2.08
C ASN A 337 35.51 31.11 -0.57
N TYR A 338 36.79 31.23 -0.18
CA TYR A 338 37.23 31.41 1.22
C TYR A 338 37.49 32.87 1.62
N GLY A 339 37.19 33.83 0.74
CA GLY A 339 37.39 35.27 0.96
C GLY A 339 38.77 35.79 0.58
N ASN A 340 39.65 34.96 0.03
CA ASN A 340 40.98 35.34 -0.44
C ASN A 340 41.11 35.27 -1.97
N GLU A 341 40.00 35.30 -2.70
CA GLU A 341 39.96 35.33 -4.16
C GLU A 341 39.92 36.79 -4.66
N PRO A 342 40.59 37.11 -5.78
CA PRO A 342 40.53 38.44 -6.38
C PRO A 342 39.15 38.75 -6.94
N ASP A 343 38.82 40.04 -7.02
CA ASP A 343 37.62 40.50 -7.72
C ASP A 343 37.72 40.26 -9.23
N ALA A 344 36.58 40.14 -9.91
CA ALA A 344 36.50 39.95 -11.35
C ALA A 344 37.26 41.05 -12.13
N GLY A 345 37.22 42.29 -11.65
CA GLY A 345 37.96 43.40 -12.26
C GLY A 345 39.48 43.25 -12.16
N ALA A 346 39.98 42.72 -11.04
CA ALA A 346 41.40 42.48 -10.81
C ALA A 346 41.93 41.34 -11.69
N VAL A 347 41.14 40.28 -11.91
CA VAL A 347 41.50 39.19 -12.82
C VAL A 347 41.56 39.64 -14.29
N LEU A 348 40.68 40.56 -14.69
CA LEU A 348 40.72 41.14 -16.05
C LEU A 348 41.94 42.05 -16.28
N ARG A 349 42.54 42.58 -15.21
CA ARG A 349 43.68 43.52 -15.25
C ARG A 349 44.70 43.14 -14.19
N PRO A 350 45.37 41.98 -14.33
CA PRO A 350 46.27 41.47 -13.30
C PRO A 350 47.49 42.38 -13.15
N PRO A 351 48.10 42.44 -11.95
CA PRO A 351 49.37 43.14 -11.75
C PRO A 351 50.48 42.42 -12.54
N LEU A 352 51.53 43.15 -12.92
CA LEU A 352 52.68 42.58 -13.64
C LEU A 352 53.36 41.42 -12.89
N ALA A 353 53.22 41.40 -11.56
CA ALA A 353 53.75 40.34 -10.71
C ALA A 353 53.02 38.99 -10.86
N ALA A 354 51.81 38.97 -11.43
CA ALA A 354 51.07 37.74 -11.70
C ALA A 354 51.79 36.87 -12.75
N ASP A 355 52.46 37.49 -13.73
CA ASP A 355 53.27 36.78 -14.75
C ASP A 355 54.47 36.06 -14.12
N LEU A 356 54.93 36.53 -12.95
CA LEU A 356 56.00 35.91 -12.16
C LEU A 356 55.47 34.83 -11.19
N GLY A 357 54.16 34.56 -11.20
CA GLY A 357 53.52 33.58 -10.34
C GLY A 357 53.28 34.03 -8.90
N ILE A 358 53.36 35.33 -8.61
CA ILE A 358 53.06 35.86 -7.28
C ILE A 358 51.54 36.02 -7.15
N SER A 359 50.95 35.41 -6.12
CA SER A 359 49.51 35.50 -5.84
C SER A 359 49.11 36.86 -5.27
N ASP A 360 47.91 37.35 -5.58
CA ASP A 360 47.39 38.63 -5.06
C ASP A 360 47.35 38.70 -3.53
N GLU A 361 47.04 37.57 -2.88
CA GLU A 361 47.05 37.46 -1.40
C GLU A 361 48.43 37.69 -0.79
N ALA A 362 49.53 37.45 -1.54
CA ALA A 362 50.89 37.64 -1.03
C ALA A 362 51.25 39.11 -0.84
N PHE A 363 50.56 40.02 -1.55
CA PHE A 363 50.71 41.47 -1.39
C PHE A 363 49.94 42.00 -0.17
N VAL A 364 48.78 41.41 0.12
CA VAL A 364 47.90 41.79 1.23
C VAL A 364 48.28 41.06 2.53
N ALA A 365 49.08 39.99 2.45
CA ALA A 365 49.56 39.25 3.61
C ALA A 365 50.34 40.17 4.57
N LEU A 366 49.94 40.15 5.84
CA LEU A 366 50.57 40.90 6.92
C LEU A 366 51.95 40.30 7.25
N ARG A 367 53.00 41.13 7.14
CA ARG A 367 54.40 40.75 7.40
C ARG A 367 54.97 41.52 8.58
N PRO A 368 55.89 40.93 9.35
CA PRO A 368 56.60 41.64 10.42
C PRO A 368 57.66 42.59 9.84
N ARG A 369 58.04 43.60 10.63
CA ARG A 369 59.03 44.64 10.27
C ARG A 369 60.32 44.07 9.69
N GLY A 370 60.91 43.09 10.38
CA GLY A 370 62.19 42.50 9.98
C GLY A 370 62.14 41.71 8.67
N GLU A 371 60.95 41.27 8.24
CA GLU A 371 60.78 40.61 6.95
C GLU A 371 60.70 41.64 5.81
N LEU A 372 59.93 42.72 5.99
CA LEU A 372 59.86 43.79 5.00
C LEU A 372 61.23 44.47 4.80
N GLN A 373 62.00 44.66 5.87
CA GLN A 373 63.33 45.26 5.79
C GLN A 373 64.28 44.41 4.92
N LYS A 374 64.23 43.08 5.07
CA LYS A 374 65.02 42.15 4.23
C LYS A 374 64.58 42.19 2.78
N LEU A 375 63.27 42.24 2.54
CA LEU A 375 62.70 42.29 1.20
C LEU A 375 63.11 43.57 0.47
N VAL A 376 63.05 44.72 1.15
CA VAL A 376 63.55 46.01 0.61
C VAL A 376 65.03 45.92 0.25
N ALA A 377 65.85 45.35 1.13
CA ALA A 377 67.28 45.20 0.90
C ALA A 377 67.59 44.29 -0.31
N GLU A 378 66.89 43.15 -0.45
CA GLU A 378 67.04 42.26 -1.61
C GLU A 378 66.49 42.87 -2.91
N ALA A 379 65.43 43.66 -2.82
CA ALA A 379 64.82 44.33 -3.98
C ALA A 379 65.73 45.43 -4.58
N GLY A 380 66.86 45.75 -3.94
CA GLY A 380 67.77 46.80 -4.38
C GLY A 380 67.24 48.21 -4.16
N LEU A 381 66.30 48.39 -3.22
CA LEU A 381 65.80 49.70 -2.82
C LEU A 381 66.73 50.28 -1.75
N GLU A 382 67.56 51.25 -2.13
CA GLU A 382 68.39 52.01 -1.19
C GLU A 382 67.50 53.01 -0.42
N LEU A 383 66.99 52.61 0.75
CA LEU A 383 66.22 53.46 1.65
C LEU A 383 67.02 53.82 2.89
N GLY A 384 67.00 55.09 3.28
CA GLY A 384 67.53 55.51 4.58
C GLY A 384 66.73 54.89 5.73
N GLU A 385 67.37 54.68 6.89
CA GLU A 385 66.70 54.08 8.06
C GLU A 385 65.50 54.92 8.52
N GLU A 386 65.59 56.25 8.44
CA GLU A 386 64.51 57.17 8.79
C GLU A 386 63.34 57.10 7.79
N GLU A 387 63.62 56.97 6.49
CA GLU A 387 62.60 56.84 5.44
C GLU A 387 61.86 55.51 5.53
N PHE A 388 62.61 54.43 5.80
CA PHE A 388 62.03 53.11 6.04
C PHE A 388 61.12 53.14 7.27
N GLU A 389 61.58 53.73 8.37
CA GLU A 389 60.81 53.79 9.61
C GLU A 389 59.56 54.66 9.47
N GLY A 390 59.64 55.80 8.77
CA GLY A 390 58.48 56.64 8.46
C GLY A 390 57.44 55.93 7.59
N ALA A 391 57.89 55.21 6.54
CA ALA A 391 56.99 54.41 5.69
C ALA A 391 56.37 53.22 6.45
N TRP A 392 57.15 52.59 7.33
CA TRP A 392 56.70 51.50 8.19
C TRP A 392 55.64 51.97 9.19
N GLN A 393 55.85 53.10 9.86
CA GLN A 393 54.88 53.66 10.81
C GLN A 393 53.56 54.00 10.11
N LEU A 394 53.60 54.67 8.96
CA LEU A 394 52.40 55.01 8.19
C LEU A 394 51.65 53.74 7.73
N ALA A 395 52.38 52.72 7.26
CA ALA A 395 51.76 51.45 6.85
C ALA A 395 51.18 50.68 8.05
N ALA A 396 51.89 50.64 9.18
CA ALA A 396 51.43 49.99 10.40
C ALA A 396 50.23 50.71 11.03
N GLU A 397 50.12 52.03 10.89
CA GLU A 397 48.93 52.80 11.28
C GLU A 397 47.75 52.49 10.35
N ALA A 398 47.97 52.45 9.03
CA ALA A 398 46.93 52.14 8.06
C ALA A 398 46.37 50.71 8.23
N ASP A 399 47.25 49.74 8.49
CA ASP A 399 46.88 48.35 8.73
C ASP A 399 46.52 48.07 10.19
N GLY A 400 46.81 48.99 11.13
CA GLY A 400 46.70 48.81 12.58
C GLY A 400 45.29 48.46 13.07
N VAL A 401 44.25 48.89 12.34
CA VAL A 401 42.87 48.48 12.59
C VAL A 401 42.63 47.00 12.20
N GLY A 402 43.34 46.50 11.18
CA GLY A 402 43.32 45.10 10.74
C GLY A 402 44.29 44.19 11.51
N ALA A 403 45.45 44.70 11.95
CA ALA A 403 46.44 43.96 12.72
C ALA A 403 45.93 43.55 14.11
N ALA A 404 45.14 44.42 14.78
CA ALA A 404 44.49 44.10 16.05
C ALA A 404 43.41 43.00 15.91
N ALA A 405 42.72 42.93 14.76
CA ALA A 405 41.73 41.89 14.48
C ALA A 405 42.38 40.53 14.15
N ALA A 406 43.51 40.52 13.44
CA ALA A 406 44.26 39.30 13.13
C ALA A 406 44.90 38.64 14.37
N ALA A 407 45.34 39.44 15.36
CA ALA A 407 45.90 38.94 16.61
C ALA A 407 44.91 38.10 17.44
N ASN A 408 43.61 38.41 17.38
CA ASN A 408 42.57 37.67 18.11
C ASN A 408 42.22 36.29 17.50
N ALA A 409 42.62 36.01 16.25
CA ALA A 409 42.30 34.74 15.58
C ALA A 409 43.26 33.58 15.94
N THR A 410 44.48 33.90 16.37
CA THR A 410 45.46 32.96 16.90
C THR A 410 45.47 33.06 18.42
N GLY A 411 44.72 32.19 19.11
CA GLY A 411 44.62 32.17 20.58
C GLY A 411 45.94 31.86 21.30
N GLY A 412 46.85 32.83 21.32
CA GLY A 412 48.09 32.85 22.10
C GLY A 412 47.99 33.90 23.19
N ALA A 413 48.12 33.47 24.44
CA ALA A 413 48.08 34.33 25.60
C ALA A 413 49.34 35.20 25.73
N GLY A 414 49.14 36.51 26.00
CA GLY A 414 50.02 37.28 26.90
C GLY A 414 51.26 37.97 26.34
N GLY A 415 51.26 38.44 25.08
CA GLY A 415 52.29 39.36 24.56
C GLY A 415 51.66 40.59 23.90
N GLU A 416 52.28 41.76 24.04
CA GLU A 416 51.85 42.95 23.29
C GLU A 416 51.89 42.65 21.78
N PRO A 417 50.84 43.03 21.01
CA PRO A 417 50.80 42.73 19.59
C PRO A 417 51.89 43.51 18.86
N GLU A 418 52.89 42.82 18.32
CA GLU A 418 53.87 43.45 17.42
C GLU A 418 53.15 44.02 16.19
N PRO A 419 53.46 45.26 15.77
CA PRO A 419 52.85 45.86 14.60
C PRO A 419 53.20 45.05 13.34
N ARG A 420 52.20 44.86 12.48
CA ARG A 420 52.33 44.18 11.19
C ARG A 420 51.75 45.07 10.11
N ALA A 421 52.40 45.09 8.95
CA ALA A 421 51.92 45.81 7.78
C ALA A 421 51.95 44.88 6.56
N CYS A 422 51.06 45.10 5.60
CA CYS A 422 51.14 44.44 4.31
C CYS A 422 52.11 45.18 3.37
N ILE A 423 52.63 44.47 2.37
CA ILE A 423 53.66 45.05 1.50
C ILE A 423 53.06 46.09 0.53
N ASP A 424 51.80 45.94 0.12
CA ASP A 424 51.12 46.89 -0.76
C ASP A 424 50.89 48.25 -0.07
N THR A 425 50.42 48.26 1.18
CA THR A 425 50.27 49.49 1.96
C THR A 425 51.62 50.13 2.26
N PHE A 426 52.64 49.34 2.60
CA PHE A 426 54.02 49.84 2.77
C PHE A 426 54.56 50.48 1.49
N PHE A 427 54.38 49.84 0.33
CA PHE A 427 54.78 50.38 -0.95
C PHE A 427 54.09 51.72 -1.23
N ARG A 428 52.77 51.80 -1.03
CA ARG A 428 52.00 53.05 -1.20
C ARG A 428 52.42 54.13 -0.21
N ALA A 429 52.64 53.78 1.06
CA ALA A 429 53.08 54.69 2.10
C ALA A 429 54.43 55.31 1.76
N ARG A 430 55.39 54.49 1.34
CA ARG A 430 56.70 54.94 0.86
C ARG A 430 56.54 55.92 -0.31
N HIS A 431 55.80 55.55 -1.34
CA HIS A 431 55.63 56.40 -2.52
C HIS A 431 54.87 57.70 -2.21
N HIS A 432 53.97 57.67 -1.23
CA HIS A 432 53.27 58.85 -0.75
C HIS A 432 54.20 59.81 0.00
N LEU A 433 55.05 59.30 0.91
CA LEU A 433 56.06 60.12 1.59
C LEU A 433 57.11 60.67 0.61
N LEU A 434 57.51 59.85 -0.35
CA LEU A 434 58.42 60.25 -1.42
C LEU A 434 57.85 61.38 -2.28
N ALA A 435 56.55 61.34 -2.60
CA ALA A 435 55.87 62.41 -3.35
C ALA A 435 55.86 63.77 -2.63
N GLN A 436 55.99 63.80 -1.30
CA GLN A 436 56.03 65.04 -0.51
C GLN A 436 57.43 65.60 -0.32
N THR A 437 58.45 64.74 -0.38
CA THR A 437 59.84 65.04 -0.02
C THR A 437 60.74 65.22 -1.24
N LEU A 438 60.36 64.68 -2.41
CA LEU A 438 61.08 64.89 -3.65
C LEU A 438 61.02 66.36 -4.09
N GLN A 439 62.17 67.02 -4.04
CA GLN A 439 62.38 68.28 -4.75
C GLN A 439 62.68 67.98 -6.22
N ILE A 440 61.63 67.91 -7.04
CA ILE A 440 61.78 67.92 -8.49
C ILE A 440 61.75 69.40 -8.89
N GLU A 441 62.87 69.92 -9.39
CA GLU A 441 62.84 71.21 -10.09
C GLU A 441 61.86 71.07 -11.27
N PRO A 442 60.86 71.97 -11.41
CA PRO A 442 59.98 71.91 -12.56
C PRO A 442 60.83 71.98 -13.83
N PRO A 443 60.53 71.19 -14.87
CA PRO A 443 61.02 71.52 -16.18
C PRO A 443 60.31 72.83 -16.57
N PHE A 444 61.04 73.93 -16.36
CA PHE A 444 60.74 75.34 -16.67
C PHE A 444 59.99 76.14 -15.60
#